data_AF-Q4TTM7-F1
#
_entry.id   AF-Q4TTM7-F1
#
_cell.length_a   1.000
_cell.length_b   1.000
_cell.length_c   1.000
_cell.angle_alpha   90.00
_cell.angle_beta   90.00
_cell.angle_gamma   90.00
#
_symmetry.space_group_name_H-M   'P 1'
#
loop_
_entity.id
_entity.type
_entity.pdbx_description
1 polymer ?
#
loop_
_entity_poly.entity_id
_entity_poly.type
_entity_poly.pdbx_seq_one_letter_code
_entity_poly.pdbx_strand_id
1 'polypeptide(L)'
;FVEALHDGNPWIEMYNEFILSAQFTQARVIFSRHGQMIIDHLCADDDEAASRLDALFRMFIDAISADIKNWSNVIEHVTMDILPACLSIAEKLVPCLENLITALIPLLEYRDSTNWPDNAIKAASSYDTMTKLLVSNGNTPVSQSLLLYGGSKLSSSSLGGSSSMSRVKKMYYDLIELKRLKEVFECSISFSVFQTLPSEGICHKILQNALTNP
;
A
#
# COMPACT_ATOMS: atom_id res chain seq x y z
N PHE A 1 7.86 3.90 -42.13
CA PHE A 1 7.93 3.36 -40.76
C PHE A 1 8.01 4.55 -39.82
N VAL A 2 7.21 4.57 -38.74
CA VAL A 2 7.04 5.65 -37.75
C VAL A 2 5.96 6.71 -38.08
N GLU A 3 4.71 6.29 -38.36
CA GLU A 3 3.59 7.26 -38.38
C GLU A 3 2.21 6.65 -38.05
N ALA A 4 2.15 5.50 -37.36
CA ALA A 4 0.89 4.81 -37.11
C ALA A 4 0.70 4.25 -35.67
N LEU A 5 1.37 4.82 -34.65
CA LEU A 5 1.29 4.34 -33.26
C LEU A 5 1.16 5.42 -32.18
N HIS A 6 0.96 6.70 -32.51
CA HIS A 6 1.04 7.80 -31.53
C HIS A 6 -0.30 8.48 -31.20
N ASP A 7 -1.34 7.70 -30.89
CA ASP A 7 -2.49 8.23 -30.13
C ASP A 7 -2.27 8.09 -28.60
N GLY A 8 -1.18 7.45 -28.17
CA GLY A 8 -0.77 7.31 -26.77
C GLY A 8 0.19 8.41 -26.33
N ASN A 9 0.10 8.82 -25.06
CA ASN A 9 1.09 9.71 -24.46
C ASN A 9 2.36 8.90 -24.13
N PRO A 10 3.51 9.20 -24.77
CA PRO A 10 4.72 8.38 -24.66
C PRO A 10 5.28 8.30 -23.24
N TRP A 11 4.97 9.28 -22.39
CA TRP A 11 5.44 9.30 -21.00
C TRP A 11 4.70 8.30 -20.12
N ILE A 12 3.42 8.03 -20.44
CA ILE A 12 2.61 7.05 -19.72
C ILE A 12 3.09 5.64 -20.06
N GLU A 13 3.32 5.38 -21.34
CA GLU A 13 3.85 4.10 -21.82
C GLU A 13 5.21 3.81 -21.20
N MET A 14 6.14 4.78 -21.23
CA MET A 14 7.47 4.65 -20.65
C MET A 14 7.44 4.46 -19.12
N TYR A 15 6.55 5.18 -18.42
CA TYR A 15 6.35 5.01 -16.99
C TYR A 15 5.88 3.60 -16.65
N ASN A 16 4.88 3.09 -17.39
CA ASN A 16 4.36 1.74 -17.21
C ASN A 16 5.42 0.67 -17.54
N GLU A 17 6.20 0.85 -18.61
CA GLU A 17 7.29 -0.06 -18.99
C GLU A 17 8.35 -0.17 -17.89
N PHE A 18 8.72 0.96 -17.28
CA PHE A 18 9.65 0.96 -16.14
C PHE A 18 9.09 0.21 -14.93
N ILE A 19 7.80 0.33 -14.62
CA ILE A 19 7.17 -0.43 -13.53
C ILE A 19 7.17 -1.93 -13.84
N LEU A 20 6.75 -2.31 -15.05
CA LEU A 20 6.72 -3.70 -15.50
C LEU A 20 8.11 -4.35 -15.48
N SER A 21 9.15 -3.56 -15.74
CA SER A 21 10.55 -3.98 -15.69
C SER A 21 11.19 -3.85 -14.29
N ALA A 22 10.41 -3.53 -13.26
CA ALA A 22 10.86 -3.25 -11.88
C ALA A 22 11.93 -2.14 -11.75
N GLN A 23 11.99 -1.22 -12.71
CA GLN A 23 12.89 -0.08 -12.75
C GLN A 23 12.29 1.12 -12.00
N PHE A 24 12.05 0.97 -10.70
CA PHE A 24 11.33 1.98 -9.90
C PHE A 24 12.05 3.33 -9.80
N THR A 25 13.38 3.35 -9.81
CA THR A 25 14.12 4.61 -9.82
C THR A 25 13.83 5.40 -11.10
N GLN A 26 13.83 4.73 -12.26
CA GLN A 26 13.53 5.32 -13.56
C GLN A 26 12.06 5.74 -13.64
N ALA A 27 11.14 4.90 -13.17
CA ALA A 27 9.72 5.24 -13.09
C ALA A 27 9.49 6.53 -12.27
N ARG A 28 10.13 6.65 -11.10
CA ARG A 28 10.06 7.87 -10.26
C ARG A 28 10.68 9.09 -10.93
N VAL A 29 11.75 8.93 -11.72
CA VAL A 29 12.32 10.04 -12.52
C VAL A 29 11.33 10.52 -13.58
N ILE A 30 10.66 9.59 -14.28
CA ILE A 30 9.61 9.94 -15.25
C ILE A 30 8.45 10.62 -14.54
N PHE A 31 7.98 10.08 -13.42
CA PHE A 31 6.90 10.67 -12.62
C PHE A 31 7.26 12.07 -12.10
N SER A 32 8.50 12.30 -11.66
CA SER A 32 8.93 13.61 -11.18
C SER A 32 8.96 14.67 -12.30
N ARG A 33 9.33 14.29 -13.53
CA ARG A 33 9.49 15.22 -14.66
C ARG A 33 8.23 15.42 -15.48
N HIS A 34 7.44 14.37 -15.64
CA HIS A 34 6.26 14.30 -16.50
C HIS A 34 5.00 13.95 -15.70
N GLY A 35 5.04 14.09 -14.38
CA GLY A 35 3.99 13.68 -13.45
C GLY A 35 2.64 14.25 -13.79
N GLN A 36 2.56 15.52 -14.20
CA GLN A 36 1.28 16.14 -14.56
C GLN A 36 0.54 15.34 -15.65
N MET A 37 1.24 14.90 -16.70
CA MET A 37 0.64 14.11 -17.78
C MET A 37 0.16 12.73 -17.31
N ILE A 38 0.91 12.11 -16.39
CA ILE A 38 0.55 10.81 -15.81
C ILE A 38 -0.66 10.97 -14.88
N ILE A 39 -0.66 12.03 -14.05
CA ILE A 39 -1.75 12.36 -13.13
C ILE A 39 -3.01 12.69 -13.91
N ASP A 40 -2.93 13.50 -14.96
CA ASP A 40 -4.08 13.86 -15.79
C ASP A 40 -4.72 12.62 -16.43
N HIS A 41 -3.91 11.63 -16.81
CA HIS A 41 -4.41 10.35 -17.33
C HIS A 41 -5.04 9.47 -16.25
N LEU A 42 -4.38 9.34 -15.09
CA LEU A 42 -4.88 8.52 -13.98
C LEU A 42 -6.14 9.13 -13.33
N CYS A 43 -6.23 10.46 -13.30
CA CYS A 43 -7.27 11.24 -12.66
C CYS A 43 -8.25 11.90 -13.63
N ALA A 44 -8.27 11.47 -14.89
CA ALA A 44 -9.25 11.94 -15.86
C ALA A 44 -10.66 11.76 -15.29
N ASP A 45 -11.53 12.74 -15.50
CA ASP A 45 -12.91 12.70 -15.03
C ASP A 45 -13.77 11.84 -15.98
N ASP A 46 -13.41 10.55 -16.05
CA ASP A 46 -14.08 9.53 -16.83
C ASP A 46 -14.32 8.25 -16.00
N ASP A 47 -15.14 7.36 -16.55
CA ASP A 47 -15.45 6.05 -15.93
C ASP A 47 -14.24 5.11 -15.95
N GLU A 48 -13.20 5.42 -16.72
CA GLU A 48 -12.00 4.59 -16.87
C GLU A 48 -10.92 4.85 -15.82
N ALA A 49 -10.94 5.99 -15.13
CA ALA A 49 -9.93 6.33 -14.12
C ALA A 49 -9.76 5.25 -13.03
N ALA A 50 -10.85 4.58 -12.63
CA ALA A 50 -10.76 3.45 -11.69
C ALA A 50 -10.01 2.27 -12.32
N SER A 51 -10.30 1.93 -13.57
CA SER A 51 -9.62 0.86 -14.30
C SER A 51 -8.13 1.16 -14.54
N ARG A 52 -7.77 2.43 -14.76
CA ARG A 52 -6.37 2.86 -14.95
C ARG A 52 -5.57 2.74 -13.65
N LEU A 53 -6.15 3.14 -12.53
CA LEU A 53 -5.56 2.92 -11.21
C LEU A 53 -5.43 1.43 -10.91
N ASP A 54 -6.47 0.63 -11.14
CA ASP A 54 -6.41 -0.82 -10.93
C ASP A 54 -5.30 -1.47 -11.76
N ALA A 55 -5.15 -1.07 -13.03
CA ALA A 55 -4.07 -1.56 -13.89
C ALA A 55 -2.68 -1.18 -13.34
N LEU A 56 -2.50 0.07 -12.91
CA LEU A 56 -1.25 0.53 -12.30
C LEU A 56 -0.89 -0.28 -11.04
N PHE A 57 -1.86 -0.46 -10.15
CA PHE A 57 -1.66 -1.19 -8.90
C PHE A 57 -1.43 -2.69 -9.11
N ARG A 58 -2.02 -3.28 -10.15
CA ARG A 58 -1.69 -4.65 -10.58
C ARG A 58 -0.23 -4.75 -11.03
N MET A 59 0.27 -3.81 -11.83
CA MET A 59 1.69 -3.80 -12.22
C MET A 59 2.62 -3.72 -11.01
N PHE A 60 2.26 -2.96 -9.98
CA PHE A 60 3.00 -2.94 -8.71
C PHE A 60 2.98 -4.28 -7.98
N ILE A 61 1.81 -4.91 -7.86
CA ILE A 61 1.68 -6.24 -7.23
C ILE A 61 2.47 -7.30 -8.01
N ASP A 62 2.44 -7.25 -9.34
CA ASP A 62 3.17 -8.18 -10.21
C ASP A 62 4.68 -8.02 -10.03
N ALA A 63 5.19 -6.78 -9.96
CA ALA A 63 6.60 -6.51 -9.72
C ALA A 63 7.09 -7.00 -8.33
N ILE A 64 6.26 -6.87 -7.29
CA ILE A 64 6.53 -7.43 -5.95
C ILE A 64 6.48 -8.96 -5.98
N SER A 65 5.51 -9.52 -6.71
CA SER A 65 5.32 -10.96 -6.84
C SER A 65 6.45 -11.62 -7.63
N ALA A 66 7.09 -10.89 -8.56
CA ALA A 66 8.27 -11.34 -9.28
C ALA A 66 9.54 -11.29 -8.40
N ASP A 67 9.74 -10.21 -7.66
CA ASP A 67 10.82 -10.08 -6.67
C ASP A 67 10.34 -9.31 -5.43
N ILE A 68 10.29 -10.02 -4.29
CA ILE A 68 9.81 -9.45 -3.03
C ILE A 68 10.62 -8.21 -2.62
N LYS A 69 11.91 -8.11 -3.00
CA LYS A 69 12.76 -6.97 -2.64
C LYS A 69 12.25 -5.63 -3.19
N ASN A 70 11.36 -5.66 -4.18
CA ASN A 70 10.74 -4.47 -4.74
C ASN A 70 9.71 -3.82 -3.82
N TRP A 71 9.21 -4.53 -2.80
CA TRP A 71 8.10 -4.06 -1.96
C TRP A 71 8.34 -2.67 -1.38
N SER A 72 9.56 -2.39 -0.90
CA SER A 72 9.86 -1.12 -0.24
C SER A 72 9.82 0.04 -1.24
N ASN A 73 10.36 -0.17 -2.45
CA ASN A 73 10.36 0.83 -3.50
C ASN A 73 8.94 1.11 -4.01
N VAL A 74 8.13 0.07 -4.14
CA VAL A 74 6.71 0.21 -4.52
C VAL A 74 5.95 0.99 -3.46
N ILE A 75 6.05 0.59 -2.20
CA ILE A 75 5.34 1.26 -1.10
C ILE A 75 5.79 2.72 -0.99
N GLU A 76 7.08 2.99 -1.10
CA GLU A 76 7.59 4.35 -1.10
C GLU A 76 7.04 5.16 -2.28
N HIS A 77 7.05 4.62 -3.50
CA HIS A 77 6.54 5.32 -4.67
C HIS A 77 5.03 5.60 -4.58
N VAL A 78 4.25 4.58 -4.19
CA VAL A 78 2.81 4.70 -4.01
C VAL A 78 2.48 5.73 -2.95
N THR A 79 3.17 5.71 -1.82
CA THR A 79 2.86 6.62 -0.71
C THR A 79 3.39 8.03 -0.95
N MET A 80 4.62 8.19 -1.43
CA MET A 80 5.27 9.50 -1.55
C MET A 80 4.90 10.26 -2.82
N ASP A 81 4.60 9.55 -3.91
CA ASP A 81 4.42 10.17 -5.23
C ASP A 81 2.96 10.04 -5.73
N ILE A 82 2.39 8.83 -5.73
CA ILE A 82 1.06 8.56 -6.31
C ILE A 82 -0.07 9.05 -5.40
N LEU A 83 -0.02 8.70 -4.11
CA LEU A 83 -1.07 9.05 -3.15
C LEU A 83 -1.34 10.56 -3.09
N PRO A 84 -0.33 11.44 -2.93
CA PRO A 84 -0.56 12.88 -2.84
C PRO A 84 -1.09 13.46 -4.16
N ALA A 85 -0.59 12.93 -5.28
CA ALA A 85 -0.93 13.39 -6.61
C ALA A 85 -2.36 13.01 -7.03
N CYS A 86 -2.87 11.88 -6.53
CA CYS A 86 -4.19 11.35 -6.87
C CYS A 86 -5.25 11.58 -5.76
N LEU A 87 -5.00 12.51 -4.81
CA LEU A 87 -5.95 12.81 -3.72
C LEU A 87 -7.33 13.27 -4.18
N SER A 88 -7.42 13.89 -5.36
CA SER A 88 -8.70 14.33 -5.95
C SER A 88 -9.66 13.17 -6.22
N ILE A 89 -9.12 11.97 -6.48
CA ILE A 89 -9.86 10.74 -6.77
C ILE A 89 -9.69 9.70 -5.65
N ALA A 90 -9.52 10.15 -4.40
CA ALA A 90 -9.27 9.29 -3.24
C ALA A 90 -10.24 8.10 -3.12
N GLU A 91 -11.51 8.28 -3.51
CA GLU A 91 -12.54 7.22 -3.47
C GLU A 91 -12.22 6.05 -4.42
N LYS A 92 -11.58 6.32 -5.57
CA LYS A 92 -11.10 5.30 -6.52
C LYS A 92 -9.74 4.73 -6.09
N LEU A 93 -8.90 5.54 -5.46
CA LEU A 93 -7.55 5.17 -5.05
C LEU A 93 -7.51 4.24 -3.82
N VAL A 94 -8.35 4.51 -2.81
CA VAL A 94 -8.34 3.77 -1.53
C VAL A 94 -8.48 2.24 -1.70
N PRO A 95 -9.40 1.72 -2.52
CA PRO A 95 -9.49 0.28 -2.77
C PRO A 95 -8.21 -0.32 -3.37
N CYS A 96 -7.54 0.41 -4.27
CA CYS A 96 -6.27 -0.03 -4.87
C CYS A 96 -5.17 -0.17 -3.80
N LEU A 97 -5.10 0.78 -2.87
CA LEU A 97 -4.16 0.74 -1.73
C LEU A 97 -4.43 -0.42 -0.79
N GLU A 98 -5.70 -0.63 -0.42
CA GLU A 98 -6.10 -1.76 0.43
C GLU A 98 -5.70 -3.08 -0.22
N ASN A 99 -5.99 -3.25 -1.52
CA ASN A 99 -5.65 -4.45 -2.25
C ASN A 99 -4.14 -4.69 -2.29
N LEU A 100 -3.34 -3.66 -2.56
CA LEU A 100 -1.88 -3.74 -2.54
C LEU A 100 -1.35 -4.25 -1.20
N ILE A 101 -1.81 -3.67 -0.09
CA ILE A 101 -1.35 -4.08 1.25
C ILE A 101 -1.84 -5.47 1.63
N THR A 102 -3.10 -5.77 1.32
CA THR A 102 -3.68 -7.08 1.61
C THR A 102 -2.96 -8.19 0.85
N ALA A 103 -2.55 -7.93 -0.40
CA ALA A 103 -1.73 -8.85 -1.19
C ALA A 103 -0.28 -8.92 -0.70
N LEU A 104 0.29 -7.80 -0.26
CA LEU A 104 1.68 -7.73 0.16
C LEU A 104 1.96 -8.46 1.49
N ILE A 105 1.07 -8.36 2.48
CA ILE A 105 1.34 -8.90 3.82
C ILE A 105 1.66 -10.41 3.81
N PRO A 106 0.86 -11.28 3.17
CA PRO A 106 1.21 -12.69 3.04
C PRO A 106 2.53 -12.90 2.29
N LEU A 107 2.79 -12.13 1.23
CA LEU A 107 4.05 -12.25 0.48
C LEU A 107 5.27 -11.96 1.35
N LEU A 108 5.19 -10.95 2.22
CA LEU A 108 6.26 -10.62 3.16
C LEU A 108 6.48 -11.71 4.20
N GLU A 109 5.40 -12.31 4.71
CA GLU A 109 5.49 -13.43 5.66
C GLU A 109 6.24 -14.63 5.07
N TYR A 110 5.92 -15.00 3.83
CA TYR A 110 6.49 -16.19 3.20
C TYR A 110 7.84 -15.96 2.50
N ARG A 111 8.04 -14.79 1.89
CA ARG A 111 9.21 -14.53 1.01
C ARG A 111 10.25 -13.58 1.61
N ASP A 112 9.88 -12.80 2.62
CA ASP A 112 10.78 -11.91 3.37
C ASP A 112 10.71 -12.21 4.89
N SER A 113 10.71 -13.50 5.21
CA SER A 113 10.52 -14.01 6.58
C SER A 113 11.62 -13.58 7.56
N THR A 114 12.81 -13.22 7.05
CA THR A 114 13.93 -12.70 7.85
C THR A 114 13.62 -11.35 8.49
N ASN A 115 12.77 -10.53 7.84
CA ASN A 115 12.38 -9.21 8.34
C ASN A 115 10.95 -9.20 8.92
N TRP A 116 10.34 -10.37 9.10
CA TRP A 116 8.97 -10.52 9.56
C TRP A 116 8.85 -10.45 11.10
N PRO A 117 7.86 -9.70 11.65
CA PRO A 117 6.76 -8.97 10.98
C PRO A 117 7.03 -7.48 10.72
N ASP A 118 8.25 -6.98 10.97
CA ASP A 118 8.58 -5.55 10.91
C ASP A 118 8.39 -4.94 9.51
N ASN A 119 8.74 -5.69 8.46
CA ASN A 119 8.49 -5.29 7.07
C ASN A 119 7.00 -5.05 6.78
N ALA A 120 6.12 -5.95 7.26
CA ALA A 120 4.68 -5.85 7.08
C ALA A 120 4.07 -4.72 7.90
N ILE A 121 4.54 -4.52 9.14
CA ILE A 121 4.17 -3.38 9.98
C ILE A 121 4.50 -2.08 9.26
N LYS A 122 5.73 -1.95 8.73
CA LYS A 122 6.19 -0.77 7.98
C LYS A 122 5.36 -0.53 6.73
N ALA A 123 5.02 -1.58 5.98
CA ALA A 123 4.16 -1.46 4.81
C ALA A 123 2.75 -0.97 5.18
N ALA A 124 2.13 -1.58 6.20
CA ALA A 124 0.77 -1.22 6.65
C ALA A 124 0.70 0.19 7.26
N SER A 125 1.74 0.65 7.95
CA SER A 125 1.78 1.98 8.57
C SER A 125 2.14 3.12 7.60
N SER A 126 2.68 2.79 6.42
CA SER A 126 3.26 3.76 5.48
C SER A 126 2.30 4.89 5.08
N TYR A 127 1.00 4.60 4.92
CA TYR A 127 -0.02 5.59 4.59
C TYR A 127 -0.32 6.57 5.72
N ASP A 128 -0.35 6.09 6.97
CA ASP A 128 -0.55 6.95 8.13
C ASP A 128 0.65 7.87 8.35
N THR A 129 1.87 7.32 8.19
CA THR A 129 3.10 8.10 8.20
C THR A 129 3.10 9.17 7.12
N MET A 130 2.71 8.83 5.89
CA MET A 130 2.66 9.79 4.80
C MET A 130 1.61 10.87 5.01
N THR A 131 0.40 10.50 5.45
CA THR A 131 -0.67 11.48 5.69
C THR A 131 -0.23 12.50 6.74
N LYS A 132 0.43 12.05 7.81
CA LYS A 132 1.01 12.95 8.82
C LYS A 132 2.08 13.86 8.23
N LEU A 133 2.95 13.32 7.37
CA LEU A 133 4.06 14.04 6.75
C LEU A 133 3.58 15.10 5.75
N LEU A 134 2.53 14.79 4.97
CA LEU A 134 1.86 15.75 4.11
C LEU A 134 1.26 16.91 4.91
N VAL A 135 0.52 16.59 5.99
CA VAL A 135 -0.10 17.61 6.85
C VAL A 135 0.97 18.51 7.49
N SER A 136 2.09 17.94 7.98
CA SER A 136 3.17 18.73 8.59
C SER A 136 3.91 19.62 7.59
N ASN A 137 3.98 19.21 6.31
CA ASN A 137 4.69 19.94 5.25
C ASN A 137 3.80 20.94 4.50
N GLY A 138 2.50 21.01 4.81
CA GLY A 138 1.61 22.01 4.24
C GLY A 138 2.02 23.41 4.70
N ASN A 139 2.61 24.20 3.81
CA ASN A 139 3.11 25.54 4.14
C ASN A 139 2.00 26.61 4.22
N THR A 140 0.77 26.28 3.81
CA THR A 140 -0.38 27.19 3.89
C THR A 140 -1.58 26.51 4.54
N PRO A 141 -2.42 27.26 5.30
CA PRO A 141 -3.65 26.71 5.87
C PRO A 141 -4.58 26.05 4.84
N VAL A 142 -4.61 26.57 3.60
CA VAL A 142 -5.40 26.00 2.49
C VAL A 142 -4.83 24.65 2.04
N SER A 143 -3.51 24.52 1.91
CA SER A 143 -2.89 23.23 1.60
C SER A 143 -3.11 22.20 2.71
N GLN A 144 -2.98 22.62 3.98
CA GLN A 144 -3.25 21.74 5.12
C GLN A 144 -4.72 21.31 5.18
N SER A 145 -5.67 22.21 4.91
CA SER A 145 -7.09 21.87 4.92
C SER A 145 -7.48 20.92 3.78
N LEU A 146 -6.92 21.09 2.58
CA LEU A 146 -7.11 20.16 1.46
C LEU A 146 -6.53 18.77 1.77
N LEU A 147 -5.35 18.72 2.38
CA LEU A 147 -4.71 17.46 2.79
C LEU A 147 -5.49 16.77 3.92
N LEU A 148 -5.98 17.53 4.90
CA LEU A 148 -6.85 17.00 5.95
C LEU A 148 -8.17 16.50 5.38
N TYR A 149 -8.76 17.22 4.43
CA TYR A 149 -9.98 16.81 3.76
C TYR A 149 -9.77 15.52 2.94
N GLY A 150 -8.73 15.46 2.11
CA GLY A 150 -8.35 14.27 1.35
C GLY A 150 -8.01 13.08 2.26
N GLY A 151 -7.22 13.31 3.32
CA GLY A 151 -6.89 12.30 4.34
C GLY A 151 -8.12 11.83 5.13
N SER A 152 -9.10 12.70 5.35
CA SER A 152 -10.38 12.31 5.95
C SER A 152 -11.16 11.37 5.03
N LYS A 153 -11.11 11.57 3.71
CA LYS A 153 -11.69 10.64 2.72
C LYS A 153 -10.94 9.31 2.65
N LEU A 154 -9.62 9.30 2.87
CA LEU A 154 -8.87 8.06 3.05
C LEU A 154 -9.33 7.29 4.30
N SER A 155 -9.81 8.01 5.34
CA SER A 155 -10.25 7.42 6.61
C SER A 155 -11.76 7.14 6.69
N SER A 156 -12.59 7.84 5.91
CA SER A 156 -14.04 7.75 5.95
C SER A 156 -14.58 6.72 4.96
N SER A 157 -15.55 5.92 5.39
CA SER A 157 -16.29 5.00 4.52
C SER A 157 -17.23 5.81 3.62
N SER A 158 -16.93 5.94 2.33
CA SER A 158 -17.87 6.60 1.40
C SER A 158 -19.15 5.79 1.17
N LEU A 159 -19.22 4.52 1.56
CA LEU A 159 -20.43 3.69 1.51
C LEU A 159 -20.54 2.74 2.70
N GLY A 160 -21.19 3.15 3.80
CA GLY A 160 -21.97 2.32 4.76
C GLY A 160 -21.44 0.99 5.33
N GLY A 161 -20.25 0.53 4.97
CA GLY A 161 -19.57 -0.67 5.45
C GLY A 161 -18.20 -0.30 6.02
N SER A 162 -17.53 -1.27 6.66
CA SER A 162 -16.17 -1.07 7.18
C SER A 162 -15.28 -0.49 6.08
N SER A 163 -14.73 0.72 6.28
CA SER A 163 -13.93 1.38 5.24
C SER A 163 -12.74 0.50 4.85
N SER A 164 -12.37 0.48 3.57
CA SER A 164 -11.17 -0.17 3.05
C SER A 164 -9.92 0.12 3.88
N MET A 165 -9.77 1.37 4.33
CA MET A 165 -8.67 1.78 5.20
C MET A 165 -8.82 1.28 6.66
N SER A 166 -10.04 1.05 7.16
CA SER A 166 -10.24 0.40 8.46
C SER A 166 -9.68 -1.02 8.49
N ARG A 167 -9.74 -1.73 7.36
CA ARG A 167 -9.13 -3.06 7.23
C ARG A 167 -7.62 -2.98 7.30
N VAL A 168 -6.97 -2.07 6.58
CA VAL A 168 -5.51 -1.86 6.66
C VAL A 168 -5.08 -1.47 8.07
N LYS A 169 -5.83 -0.58 8.74
CA LYS A 169 -5.59 -0.22 10.15
C LYS A 169 -5.72 -1.43 11.08
N LYS A 170 -6.76 -2.25 10.91
CA LYS A 170 -6.91 -3.49 11.67
C LYS A 170 -5.71 -4.41 11.46
N MET A 171 -5.30 -4.64 10.20
CA MET A 171 -4.13 -5.45 9.88
C MET A 171 -2.85 -4.92 10.54
N TYR A 172 -2.65 -3.60 10.56
CA TYR A 172 -1.53 -3.00 11.27
C TYR A 172 -1.54 -3.34 12.77
N TYR A 173 -2.66 -3.16 13.47
CA TYR A 173 -2.74 -3.49 14.90
C TYR A 173 -2.61 -4.99 15.16
N ASP A 174 -3.20 -5.82 14.30
CA ASP A 174 -3.05 -7.28 14.33
C ASP A 174 -1.58 -7.69 14.20
N LEU A 175 -0.81 -7.05 13.30
CA LEU A 175 0.62 -7.30 13.13
C LEU A 175 1.46 -6.87 14.35
N ILE A 176 1.10 -5.75 14.99
CA ILE A 176 1.74 -5.30 16.23
C ILE A 176 1.52 -6.31 17.36
N GLU A 177 0.30 -6.82 17.49
CA GLU A 177 0.00 -7.83 18.51
C GLU A 177 0.68 -9.16 18.18
N LEU A 178 0.72 -9.56 16.91
CA LEU A 178 1.47 -10.74 16.46
C LEU A 178 2.96 -10.63 16.79
N LYS A 179 3.56 -9.45 16.58
CA LYS A 179 4.96 -9.19 16.97
C LYS A 179 5.16 -9.41 18.47
N ARG A 180 4.26 -8.87 19.29
CA ARG A 180 4.29 -9.04 20.74
C ARG A 180 4.15 -10.52 21.15
N LEU A 181 3.27 -11.28 20.49
CA LEU A 181 3.13 -12.72 20.71
C LEU A 181 4.42 -13.49 20.42
N LYS A 182 5.12 -13.13 19.34
CA LYS A 182 6.39 -13.75 18.96
C LYS A 182 7.51 -13.39 19.93
N GLU A 183 7.64 -12.12 20.32
CA GLU A 183 8.76 -11.62 21.12
C GLU A 183 8.62 -11.87 22.63
N VAL A 184 7.40 -11.76 23.17
CA VAL A 184 7.16 -11.85 24.62
C VAL A 184 6.77 -13.26 25.05
N PHE A 185 6.05 -13.98 24.20
CA PHE A 185 5.44 -15.27 24.54
C PHE A 185 6.01 -16.44 23.73
N GLU A 186 7.03 -16.20 22.90
CA GLU A 186 7.65 -17.18 22.00
C GLU A 186 6.62 -18.00 21.19
N CYS A 187 5.49 -17.37 20.87
CA CYS A 187 4.37 -18.00 20.18
C CYS A 187 4.49 -17.71 18.68
N SER A 188 5.00 -18.68 17.93
CA SER A 188 5.09 -18.60 16.46
C SER A 188 3.79 -19.10 15.82
N ILE A 189 3.00 -18.16 15.32
CA ILE A 189 1.79 -18.43 14.52
C ILE A 189 1.83 -17.57 13.26
N SER A 190 1.25 -18.08 12.17
CA SER A 190 1.15 -17.28 10.95
C SER A 190 0.09 -16.18 11.08
N PHE A 191 0.22 -15.11 10.31
CA PHE A 191 -0.73 -14.00 10.34
C PHE A 191 -2.15 -14.46 10.01
N SER A 192 -2.31 -15.31 8.99
CA SER A 192 -3.61 -15.88 8.60
C SER A 192 -4.27 -16.68 9.74
N VAL A 193 -3.48 -17.41 10.52
CA VAL A 193 -3.95 -18.17 11.67
C VAL A 193 -4.28 -17.24 12.84
N PHE A 194 -3.48 -16.19 13.07
CA PHE A 194 -3.80 -15.17 14.06
C PHE A 194 -5.13 -14.48 13.76
N GLN A 195 -5.39 -14.12 12.50
CA GLN A 195 -6.63 -13.45 12.10
C GLN A 195 -7.89 -14.31 12.26
N THR A 196 -7.75 -15.64 12.32
CA THR A 196 -8.87 -16.59 12.37
C THR A 196 -9.08 -17.21 13.76
N LEU A 197 -8.06 -17.21 14.61
CA LEU A 197 -8.16 -17.78 15.95
C LEU A 197 -8.89 -16.83 16.92
N PRO A 198 -9.78 -17.35 17.78
CA PRO A 198 -10.27 -16.59 18.92
C PRO A 198 -9.14 -16.40 19.94
N SER A 199 -9.29 -15.41 20.82
CA SER A 199 -8.35 -15.12 21.91
C SER A 199 -8.04 -16.36 22.76
N GLU A 200 -9.05 -17.18 23.06
CA GLU A 200 -8.89 -18.45 23.77
C GLU A 200 -7.95 -19.42 23.04
N GLY A 201 -8.04 -19.51 21.71
CA GLY A 201 -7.18 -20.35 20.89
C GLY A 201 -5.73 -19.86 20.88
N ILE A 202 -5.51 -18.55 20.94
CA ILE A 202 -4.18 -17.94 21.07
C ILE A 202 -3.59 -18.28 22.45
N CYS A 203 -4.37 -18.13 23.53
CA CYS A 203 -3.95 -18.49 24.88
C CYS A 203 -3.56 -19.97 25.01
N HIS A 204 -4.35 -20.87 24.42
CA HIS A 204 -4.01 -22.29 24.41
C HIS A 204 -2.68 -22.59 23.72
N LYS A 205 -2.35 -21.92 22.62
CA LYS A 205 -1.05 -22.07 21.94
C LYS A 205 0.11 -21.54 22.78
N ILE A 206 -0.07 -20.40 23.44
CA ILE A 206 0.94 -19.86 24.36
C ILE A 206 1.24 -20.86 25.48
N LEU A 207 0.19 -21.41 26.10
CA LEU A 207 0.32 -22.39 27.17
C LEU A 207 1.01 -23.68 26.69
N GLN A 208 0.67 -24.17 25.49
CA GLN A 208 1.33 -25.35 24.91
C GLN A 208 2.83 -25.12 24.66
N ASN A 209 3.21 -23.93 24.17
CA ASN A 209 4.63 -23.59 23.97
C ASN A 209 5.39 -23.51 25.29
N ALA A 210 4.82 -22.86 26.31
CA ALA A 210 5.43 -22.78 27.64
C ALA A 210 5.61 -24.15 28.31
N LEU A 211 4.76 -25.12 27.98
CA LEU A 211 4.87 -26.51 28.48
C LEU A 211 5.88 -27.36 27.70
N THR A 212 6.24 -26.97 26.48
CA THR A 212 7.14 -27.74 25.59
C THR A 212 8.58 -27.22 25.56
N ASN A 213 8.80 -25.95 25.90
CA ASN A 213 10.11 -25.34 26.14
C ASN A 213 10.18 -24.78 27.59
N PRO A 214 10.45 -25.61 28.61
CA PRO A 214 10.58 -25.17 29.99
C PRO A 214 11.84 -24.35 30.28
#